data_AF-A0A6G9YHH8-F1
#
_entry.id   AF-A0A6G9YHH8-F1
#
_cell.length_a   1.000
_cell.length_b   1.000
_cell.length_c   1.000
_cell.angle_alpha   90.00
_cell.angle_beta   90.00
_cell.angle_gamma   90.00
#
_symmetry.space_group_name_H-M   'P 1'
#
loop_
_entity.id
_entity.type
_entity.pdbx_description
1 polymer ?
#
loop_
_entity_poly.entity_id
_entity_poly.type
_entity_poly.pdbx_seq_one_letter_code
_entity_poly.pdbx_strand_id
1 'polypeptide(L)'
;MSESITLLQHAELNARRFVEMINDPIFPGAVYSGYGNAIATNTYTPPGFTTTLGFKDLNLALGIAAELGVDLPAGPVLHDVFATAVDQIGADLDWASVAEVTRQRSTGRPHW
;
A
#
# COMPACT_ATOMS: atom_id res chain seq x y z
N MET A 1 -6.71 -0.65 -2.28
CA MET A 1 -6.75 -1.54 -1.10
C MET A 1 -6.29 -0.82 0.16
N SER A 2 -5.04 -0.35 0.23
CA SER A 2 -4.49 0.36 1.40
C SER A 2 -5.41 1.46 1.95
N GLU A 3 -5.71 2.48 1.14
CA GLU A 3 -6.54 3.61 1.57
C GLU A 3 -7.97 3.18 1.92
N SER A 4 -8.57 2.31 1.11
CA SER A 4 -9.94 1.80 1.33
C SER A 4 -10.06 1.00 2.63
N ILE A 5 -9.10 0.11 2.93
CA ILE A 5 -9.06 -0.67 4.18
C ILE A 5 -8.84 0.26 5.38
N THR A 6 -7.92 1.22 5.26
CA THR A 6 -7.64 2.20 6.31
C THR A 6 -8.88 3.03 6.64
N LEU A 7 -9.61 3.48 5.62
CA LEU A 7 -10.85 4.24 5.77
C LEU A 7 -11.94 3.41 6.47
N LEU A 8 -12.11 2.15 6.08
CA LEU A 8 -13.10 1.26 6.70
C LEU A 8 -12.77 0.94 8.16
N GLN A 9 -11.50 0.69 8.47
CA GLN A 9 -11.07 0.46 9.85
C GLN A 9 -11.29 1.71 10.72
N HIS A 10 -11.06 2.91 10.18
CA HIS A 10 -11.34 4.16 10.88
C HIS A 10 -12.85 4.38 11.09
N ALA A 11 -13.68 3.92 10.16
CA ALA A 11 -15.13 3.95 10.27
C ALA A 11 -15.71 2.81 11.14
N GLU A 12 -14.87 2.03 11.83
CA GLU A 12 -15.25 0.84 12.61
C GLU A 12 -16.00 -0.24 11.80
N LEU A 13 -15.78 -0.25 10.48
CA LEU A 13 -16.38 -1.19 9.55
C LEU A 13 -15.46 -2.41 9.33
N ASN A 14 -16.07 -3.56 9.04
CA ASN A 14 -15.34 -4.81 8.85
C ASN A 14 -14.59 -4.82 7.50
N ALA A 15 -13.32 -4.41 7.54
CA ALA A 15 -12.45 -4.39 6.36
C ALA A 15 -12.23 -5.77 5.72
N ARG A 16 -12.25 -6.86 6.50
CA ARG A 16 -12.15 -8.23 5.97
C ARG A 16 -13.36 -8.58 5.10
N ARG A 17 -14.56 -8.28 5.58
CA ARG A 17 -15.82 -8.45 4.84
C ARG A 17 -15.81 -7.64 3.53
N PHE A 18 -15.23 -6.44 3.55
CA PHE A 18 -15.06 -5.63 2.34
C PHE A 18 -14.11 -6.27 1.32
N VAL A 19 -12.96 -6.79 1.77
CA VAL A 19 -12.01 -7.51 0.90
C VAL A 19 -12.68 -8.72 0.26
N GLU A 20 -13.44 -9.51 1.03
CA GLU A 20 -14.23 -10.64 0.52
C GLU A 20 -15.26 -10.18 -0.53
N MET A 21 -15.97 -9.07 -0.27
CA MET A 21 -17.01 -8.54 -1.14
C MET A 21 -16.49 -8.01 -2.49
N ILE A 22 -15.33 -7.34 -2.53
CA ILE A 22 -14.78 -6.77 -3.78
C ILE A 22 -14.04 -7.80 -4.63
N ASN A 23 -13.57 -8.90 -4.01
CA ASN A 23 -12.86 -9.97 -4.68
C ASN A 23 -13.76 -10.81 -5.61
N ASP A 24 -15.08 -10.79 -5.42
CA ASP A 24 -16.00 -11.70 -6.14
C ASP A 24 -16.90 -11.06 -7.23
N PRO A 25 -16.81 -9.74 -7.52
CA PRO A 25 -17.30 -9.26 -8.83
C PRO A 25 -16.41 -8.22 -9.55
N ILE A 26 -15.44 -7.57 -8.90
CA ILE A 26 -14.81 -6.34 -9.45
C ILE A 26 -13.30 -6.49 -9.71
N PHE A 27 -12.56 -7.22 -8.87
CA PHE A 27 -11.10 -7.40 -9.03
C PHE A 27 -10.65 -8.84 -8.72
N PRO A 28 -10.91 -9.81 -9.60
CA PRO A 28 -10.42 -11.18 -9.39
C PRO A 28 -8.89 -11.25 -9.53
N GLY A 29 -8.19 -11.70 -8.48
CA GLY A 29 -6.75 -11.98 -8.55
C GLY A 29 -6.08 -12.18 -7.18
N ALA A 30 -5.08 -13.08 -7.13
CA ALA A 30 -4.34 -13.45 -5.90
C ALA A 30 -3.65 -12.25 -5.19
N VAL A 31 -3.40 -11.17 -5.93
CA VAL A 31 -2.81 -9.92 -5.42
C VAL A 31 -3.75 -9.20 -4.45
N TYR A 32 -5.06 -9.18 -4.73
CA TYR A 32 -6.03 -8.47 -3.91
C TYR A 32 -6.40 -9.24 -2.64
N SER A 33 -6.52 -10.56 -2.73
CA SER A 33 -6.73 -11.41 -1.55
C SER A 33 -5.48 -11.50 -0.68
N GLY A 34 -4.29 -11.67 -1.27
CA GLY A 34 -3.02 -11.77 -0.56
C GLY A 34 -2.67 -10.48 0.20
N TYR A 35 -2.51 -9.36 -0.51
CA TYR A 35 -2.15 -8.10 0.13
C TYR A 35 -3.30 -7.49 0.93
N GLY A 36 -4.55 -7.69 0.51
CA GLY A 36 -5.71 -7.26 1.29
C GLY A 36 -5.78 -7.93 2.67
N ASN A 37 -5.54 -9.25 2.74
CA ASN A 37 -5.48 -9.95 4.02
C ASN A 37 -4.27 -9.51 4.85
N ALA A 38 -3.07 -9.42 4.25
CA ALA A 38 -1.87 -8.95 4.94
C ALA A 38 -2.05 -7.57 5.60
N ILE A 39 -2.67 -6.63 4.88
CA ILE A 39 -2.99 -5.28 5.39
C ILE A 39 -4.08 -5.34 6.47
N ALA A 40 -5.10 -6.18 6.31
CA ALA A 40 -6.19 -6.29 7.28
C ALA A 40 -5.73 -6.92 8.61
N THR A 41 -4.74 -7.81 8.58
CA THR A 41 -4.19 -8.48 9.78
C THR A 41 -2.86 -7.91 10.24
N ASN A 42 -2.36 -6.83 9.62
CA ASN A 42 -1.03 -6.25 9.88
C ASN A 42 0.09 -7.30 9.88
N THR A 43 0.03 -8.25 8.94
CA THR A 43 0.98 -9.38 8.87
C THR A 43 1.84 -9.25 7.62
N TYR A 44 3.06 -8.77 7.81
CA TYR A 44 4.01 -8.48 6.72
C TYR A 44 5.25 -9.37 6.75
N THR A 45 5.25 -10.41 7.59
CA THR A 45 6.33 -11.39 7.70
C THR A 45 5.79 -12.83 7.64
N PRO A 46 6.50 -13.78 7.02
CA PRO A 46 7.69 -13.54 6.19
C PRO A 46 7.36 -12.74 4.92
N PRO A 47 8.28 -11.92 4.40
CA PRO A 47 8.03 -11.13 3.21
C PRO A 47 7.95 -12.02 1.96
N GLY A 48 6.92 -11.83 1.14
CA GLY A 48 6.88 -12.39 -0.21
C GLY A 48 7.70 -11.52 -1.18
N PHE A 49 7.69 -10.20 -0.98
CA PHE A 49 8.52 -9.24 -1.69
C PHE A 49 8.77 -8.02 -0.81
N THR A 50 10.04 -7.65 -0.58
CA THR A 50 10.35 -6.62 0.42
C THR A 50 9.99 -5.21 -0.05
N THR A 51 9.67 -4.33 0.90
CA THR A 51 9.39 -2.91 0.64
C THR A 51 10.53 -2.23 -0.11
N THR A 52 11.79 -2.55 0.24
CA THR A 52 12.98 -2.04 -0.47
C THR A 52 12.99 -2.44 -1.94
N LEU A 53 12.64 -3.69 -2.26
CA LEU A 53 12.59 -4.15 -3.64
C LEU A 53 11.45 -3.49 -4.41
N GLY A 54 10.28 -3.31 -3.76
CA GLY A 54 9.16 -2.55 -4.32
C GLY A 54 9.53 -1.11 -4.64
N PHE A 55 10.24 -0.42 -3.74
CA PHE A 55 10.68 0.95 -3.97
C PHE A 55 11.71 1.05 -5.10
N LYS A 56 12.62 0.08 -5.20
CA LYS A 56 13.57 -0.03 -6.31
C LYS A 56 12.85 -0.20 -7.66
N ASP A 57 11.86 -1.09 -7.75
CA ASP A 57 11.10 -1.28 -8.99
C ASP A 57 10.27 -0.05 -9.38
N LEU A 58 9.70 0.67 -8.39
CA LEU A 58 9.04 1.95 -8.62
C LEU A 58 9.99 2.99 -9.22
N ASN A 59 11.20 3.12 -8.67
CA ASN A 59 12.20 4.06 -9.18
C ASN A 59 12.63 3.72 -10.62
N LEU A 60 12.72 2.43 -10.97
CA LEU A 60 12.98 2.03 -12.36
C LEU A 60 11.84 2.46 -13.29
N ALA A 61 10.59 2.25 -12.90
CA ALA A 61 9.43 2.66 -13.70
C ALA A 61 9.35 4.18 -13.89
N LEU A 62 9.60 4.95 -12.82
CA LEU A 62 9.64 6.41 -12.88
C LEU A 62 10.78 6.94 -13.76
N GLY A 63 11.96 6.30 -13.68
CA GLY A 63 13.10 6.64 -14.54
C GLY A 63 12.79 6.43 -16.02
N ILE A 64 12.22 5.27 -16.38
CA ILE A 64 11.81 4.97 -17.75
C ILE A 64 10.75 5.96 -18.25
N ALA A 65 9.75 6.28 -17.42
CA ALA A 65 8.72 7.25 -17.78
C ALA A 65 9.32 8.64 -18.06
N ALA A 66 10.28 9.08 -17.25
CA ALA A 66 11.00 10.34 -17.46
C ALA A 66 11.81 10.33 -18.77
N GLU A 67 12.51 9.24 -19.09
CA GLU A 67 13.25 9.09 -20.36
C GLU A 67 12.31 9.13 -21.58
N LEU A 68 11.10 8.62 -21.44
CA LEU A 68 10.08 8.60 -22.51
C LEU A 68 9.23 9.87 -22.57
N GLY A 69 9.42 10.82 -21.64
CA GLY A 69 8.58 12.03 -21.54
C GLY A 69 7.12 11.72 -21.20
N VAL A 70 6.86 10.59 -20.54
CA VAL A 70 5.53 10.16 -20.11
C VAL A 70 5.29 10.61 -18.67
N ASP A 71 4.23 11.38 -18.45
CA ASP A 71 3.81 11.75 -17.11
C ASP A 71 3.05 10.59 -16.45
N LEU A 72 3.45 10.27 -15.22
CA LEU A 72 2.79 9.29 -14.36
C LEU A 72 2.21 10.04 -13.15
N PRO A 73 0.93 10.45 -13.18
CA PRO A 73 0.36 11.33 -12.15
C PRO A 73 0.42 10.76 -10.74
N ALA A 74 0.33 9.43 -10.61
CA ALA A 74 0.45 8.74 -9.32
C ALA A 74 1.91 8.58 -8.84
N GLY A 75 2.89 8.78 -9.73
CA GLY A 75 4.30 8.52 -9.48
C GLY A 75 4.88 9.25 -8.27
N PRO A 76 4.73 10.59 -8.16
CA PRO A 76 5.21 11.34 -7.00
C PRO A 76 4.59 10.87 -5.67
N VAL A 77 3.30 10.56 -5.68
CA VAL A 77 2.58 10.09 -4.49
C VAL A 77 3.07 8.70 -4.06
N LEU A 78 3.20 7.78 -5.02
CA LEU A 78 3.74 6.44 -4.74
C LEU A 78 5.17 6.52 -4.24
N HIS A 79 6.01 7.38 -4.83
CA HIS A 79 7.39 7.54 -4.40
C HIS A 79 7.47 7.99 -2.93
N ASP A 80 6.68 9.00 -2.54
CA ASP A 80 6.62 9.49 -1.15
C ASP A 80 6.18 8.38 -0.18
N VAL A 81 5.14 7.62 -0.53
CA VAL A 81 4.62 6.53 0.30
C VAL A 81 5.67 5.42 0.46
N PHE A 82 6.30 4.96 -0.62
CA PHE A 82 7.32 3.91 -0.55
C PHE A 82 8.58 4.38 0.18
N ALA A 83 9.04 5.61 -0.06
CA ALA A 83 10.18 6.18 0.64
C ALA A 83 9.91 6.26 2.15
N THR A 84 8.72 6.74 2.55
CA THR A 84 8.30 6.77 3.96
C THR A 84 8.24 5.37 4.55
N ALA A 85 7.73 4.38 3.81
CA ALA A 85 7.61 3.01 4.29
C ALA A 85 8.99 2.36 4.54
N VAL A 86 9.96 2.59 3.64
CA VAL A 86 11.33 2.11 3.81
C VAL A 86 11.99 2.72 5.04
N ASP A 87 11.80 4.02 5.25
CA ASP A 87 12.43 4.78 6.35
C ASP A 87 11.79 4.50 7.71
N GLN A 88 10.45 4.43 7.77
CA GLN A 88 9.71 4.54 9.04
C GLN A 88 8.90 3.28 9.41
N ILE A 89 8.59 2.40 8.45
CA ILE A 89 7.77 1.21 8.69
C ILE A 89 8.63 -0.05 8.76
N GLY A 90 9.47 -0.29 7.73
CA GLY A 90 10.34 -1.45 7.67
C GLY A 90 10.71 -1.82 6.24
N ALA A 91 11.98 -1.61 5.90
CA ALA A 91 12.59 -1.91 4.62
C ALA A 91 12.51 -3.41 4.21
N ASP A 92 12.56 -4.31 5.20
CA ASP A 92 12.60 -5.77 5.01
C ASP A 92 11.24 -6.45 5.18
N LEU A 93 10.19 -5.69 5.51
CA LEU A 93 8.82 -6.21 5.55
C LEU A 93 8.30 -6.44 4.14
N ASP A 94 7.22 -7.22 4.01
CA ASP A 94 6.50 -7.29 2.76
C ASP A 94 6.04 -5.89 2.32
N TRP A 95 6.13 -5.58 1.03
CA TRP A 95 5.78 -4.27 0.49
C TRP A 95 4.32 -3.88 0.74
N ALA A 96 3.43 -4.81 1.11
CA ALA A 96 2.09 -4.49 1.60
C ALA A 96 2.10 -3.58 2.83
N SER A 97 3.21 -3.55 3.58
CA SER A 97 3.45 -2.67 4.72
C SER A 97 3.41 -1.18 4.38
N VAL A 98 3.48 -0.78 3.10
CA VAL A 98 3.26 0.62 2.68
C VAL A 98 1.89 1.16 3.13
N ALA A 99 0.93 0.27 3.40
CA ALA A 99 -0.37 0.67 3.95
C ALA A 99 -0.26 1.34 5.33
N GLU A 100 0.76 0.99 6.11
CA GLU A 100 0.99 1.56 7.44
C GLU A 100 1.36 3.04 7.38
N VAL A 101 1.92 3.53 6.26
CA VAL A 101 2.17 4.96 6.07
C VAL A 101 0.85 5.76 6.11
N THR A 102 -0.20 5.23 5.48
CA THR A 102 -1.53 5.86 5.50
C THR A 102 -2.16 5.72 6.89
N ARG A 103 -1.98 4.56 7.54
CA ARG A 103 -2.47 4.32 8.91
C ARG A 103 -1.83 5.26 9.93
N GLN A 104 -0.52 5.50 9.84
CA GLN A 104 0.16 6.46 10.70
C GLN A 104 -0.37 7.88 10.49
N ARG A 105 -0.50 8.30 9.23
CA ARG A 105 -1.03 9.64 8.87
C ARG A 105 -2.46 9.85 9.38
N SER A 106 -3.30 8.82 9.41
CA SER A 106 -4.68 8.93 9.91
C SER A 106 -4.80 8.97 11.45
N THR A 107 -3.76 8.57 12.18
CA THR A 107 -3.71 8.69 13.65
C THR A 107 -3.21 10.06 14.15
N GLY A 108 -2.63 10.87 13.26
CA GLY A 108 -2.38 12.30 13.51
C GLY A 108 -3.71 13.06 13.60
N ARG A 109 -4.05 13.56 14.80
CA ARG A 109 -5.31 14.25 15.09
C ARG A 109 -5.63 15.36 14.07
N PRO A 110 -6.91 15.56 13.71
CA PRO A 110 -7.32 16.68 12.88
C PRO A 110 -7.02 18.03 13.56
N HIS A 111 -6.46 18.97 12.78
CA HIS A 111 -6.34 20.37 13.15
C HIS A 111 -7.70 21.06 12.91
N TRP A 112 -8.53 21.10 13.93
CA TRP A 112 -9.57 22.13 14.09
C TRP A 112 -9.59 22.61 15.54
#